data_AF-A0A9E4YUN4-F1
#
_entry.id   AF-A0A9E4YUN4-F1
#
_cell.length_a   1.000
_cell.length_b   1.000
_cell.length_c   1.000
_cell.angle_alpha   90.00
_cell.angle_beta   90.00
_cell.angle_gamma   90.00
#
_symmetry.space_group_name_H-M   'P 1'
#
loop_
_entity.id
_entity.type
_entity.pdbx_description
1 polymer ?
#
loop_
_entity_poly.entity_id
_entity_poly.type
_entity_poly.pdbx_seq_one_letter_code
_entity_poly.pdbx_strand_id
1 'polypeptide(L)'
;MASWYRGNIHTHSNAGGPRIGYPNGDPAADSDPFTVTRWYRTHGYDFLVLTDHNHRTLLEYAAGQRRFRKPLMIPGEEVSLRVHNGTKAVHLGAIGISRLVEPIDAVDVVPTLQANVDAIIEAGGIAAINHPNFSWAFDHVEISQVRGAHLLEIYNGHPQVNVYGAGGKPSYEEIWDKVLSSGLPIWGVATDDSHQFKGEFSPARINPGRGWVMVRADGLDQDSIMDGLQSGQFYASTGVTLPELQQGPEGIKLRIAEDGDFMYTTRFVGKDGVTLKVVFGLEAEYQPRGDEGYFRATVTCTNGGSAWTQPVFLS
;
A
#
# COMPACT_ATOMS: atom_id res chain seq x y z
N MET A 1 -13.85 -1.24 -21.23
CA MET A 1 -13.72 -2.51 -20.50
C MET A 1 -12.61 -2.31 -19.49
N ALA A 2 -12.92 -2.40 -18.20
CA ALA A 2 -11.95 -2.19 -17.14
C ALA A 2 -10.78 -3.20 -17.25
N SER A 3 -9.56 -2.73 -17.00
CA SER A 3 -8.33 -3.51 -17.04
C SER A 3 -7.62 -3.45 -15.69
N TRP A 4 -6.79 -4.45 -15.39
CA TRP A 4 -5.91 -4.43 -14.23
C TRP A 4 -4.61 -3.68 -14.54
N TYR A 5 -4.27 -2.70 -13.70
CA TYR A 5 -3.04 -1.92 -13.79
C TYR A 5 -2.19 -2.14 -12.55
N ARG A 6 -0.95 -2.58 -12.75
CA ARG A 6 0.03 -2.76 -11.68
C ARG A 6 0.66 -1.43 -11.30
N GLY A 7 0.69 -1.08 -10.02
CA GLY A 7 1.41 0.12 -9.57
C GLY A 7 2.00 -0.02 -8.19
N ASN A 8 3.06 0.74 -7.97
CA ASN A 8 3.63 0.95 -6.64
C ASN A 8 3.30 2.37 -6.18
N ILE A 9 2.86 2.50 -4.94
CA ILE A 9 2.41 3.77 -4.34
C ILE A 9 3.31 4.24 -3.20
N HIS A 10 4.41 3.53 -2.93
CA HIS A 10 5.38 3.91 -1.91
C HIS A 10 6.79 3.45 -2.33
N THR A 11 7.62 4.41 -2.75
CA THR A 11 9.02 4.24 -3.11
C THR A 11 9.74 5.58 -3.04
N HIS A 12 11.04 5.53 -2.80
CA HIS A 12 11.89 6.69 -2.57
C HIS A 12 12.99 6.79 -3.62
N SER A 13 13.35 8.02 -3.88
CA SER A 13 14.37 8.46 -4.80
C SER A 13 15.22 9.56 -4.17
N ASN A 14 16.43 9.71 -4.69
CA ASN A 14 17.28 10.82 -4.35
C ASN A 14 16.97 12.01 -5.25
N ALA A 15 15.87 12.70 -4.96
CA ALA A 15 15.52 13.97 -5.61
C ALA A 15 16.47 15.12 -5.24
N GLY A 16 17.40 14.89 -4.29
CA GLY A 16 18.27 15.91 -3.73
C GLY A 16 17.51 17.02 -2.98
N GLY A 17 18.23 18.08 -2.63
CA GLY A 17 17.65 19.29 -2.03
C GLY A 17 17.27 19.19 -0.55
N PRO A 18 17.32 20.31 0.19
CA PRO A 18 16.90 20.35 1.58
C PRO A 18 15.36 20.27 1.70
N ARG A 19 14.90 19.53 2.70
CA ARG A 19 13.48 19.39 3.05
C ARG A 19 13.31 19.14 4.55
N ILE A 20 12.08 19.31 5.06
CA ILE A 20 11.79 19.21 6.50
C ILE A 20 12.21 17.83 7.02
N GLY A 21 13.05 17.79 8.05
CA GLY A 21 13.60 16.54 8.62
C GLY A 21 14.76 15.90 7.82
N TYR A 22 14.98 16.30 6.57
CA TYR A 22 16.00 15.72 5.67
C TYR A 22 16.80 16.83 4.95
N PRO A 23 17.66 17.58 5.67
CA PRO A 23 18.36 18.75 5.10
C PRO A 23 19.33 18.40 3.94
N ASN A 24 19.74 17.14 3.84
CA ASN A 24 20.62 16.64 2.77
C ASN A 24 19.91 15.64 1.84
N GLY A 25 18.57 15.63 1.88
CA GLY A 25 17.75 14.58 1.30
C GLY A 25 17.77 13.28 2.12
N ASP A 26 17.10 12.27 1.58
CA ASP A 26 17.00 10.95 2.18
C ASP A 26 18.34 10.21 2.07
N PRO A 27 18.99 9.88 3.20
CA PRO A 27 20.28 9.21 3.19
C PRO A 27 20.21 7.74 2.73
N ALA A 28 19.03 7.11 2.74
CA ALA A 28 18.85 5.73 2.30
C ALA A 28 18.61 5.60 0.79
N ALA A 29 18.05 6.64 0.16
CA ALA A 29 17.79 6.67 -1.29
C ALA A 29 19.08 6.79 -2.11
N ASP A 30 19.39 5.76 -2.90
CA ASP A 30 20.66 5.68 -3.63
C ASP A 30 20.60 6.17 -5.09
N SER A 31 19.40 6.43 -5.62
CA SER A 31 19.17 6.64 -7.06
C SER A 31 18.23 7.80 -7.35
N ASP A 32 18.50 8.53 -8.43
CA ASP A 32 17.68 9.67 -8.85
C ASP A 32 16.27 9.24 -9.35
N PRO A 33 15.29 10.16 -9.39
CA PRO A 33 13.92 9.86 -9.83
C PRO A 33 13.80 9.14 -11.17
N PHE A 34 14.66 9.46 -12.15
CA PHE A 34 14.62 8.84 -13.48
C PHE A 34 15.09 7.38 -13.43
N THR A 35 16.16 7.10 -12.67
CA THR A 35 16.68 5.74 -12.45
C THR A 35 15.64 4.86 -11.76
N VAL A 36 15.02 5.36 -10.68
CA VAL A 36 13.93 4.67 -9.97
C VAL A 36 12.77 4.34 -10.91
N THR A 37 12.26 5.36 -11.60
CA THR A 37 11.11 5.20 -12.52
C THR A 37 11.42 4.24 -13.67
N ARG A 38 12.65 4.27 -14.20
CA ARG A 38 13.11 3.34 -15.23
C ARG A 38 13.07 1.90 -14.76
N TRP A 39 13.44 1.62 -13.52
CA TRP A 39 13.38 0.26 -12.96
C TRP A 39 11.94 -0.25 -13.00
N TYR A 40 10.98 0.49 -12.44
CA TYR A 40 9.57 0.07 -12.44
C TYR A 40 9.01 -0.13 -13.84
N ARG A 41 9.37 0.76 -14.77
CA ARG A 41 9.00 0.61 -16.18
C ARG A 41 9.48 -0.71 -16.77
N THR A 42 10.75 -1.06 -16.58
CA THR A 42 11.31 -2.30 -17.17
C THR A 42 10.80 -3.57 -16.49
N HIS A 43 10.13 -3.44 -15.34
CA HIS A 43 9.50 -4.54 -14.60
C HIS A 43 7.97 -4.56 -14.73
N GLY A 44 7.43 -3.86 -15.74
CA GLY A 44 6.03 -3.98 -16.14
C GLY A 44 5.03 -3.24 -15.24
N TYR A 45 5.47 -2.22 -14.50
CA TYR A 45 4.56 -1.36 -13.75
C TYR A 45 3.87 -0.36 -14.70
N ASP A 46 2.57 -0.20 -14.50
CA ASP A 46 1.69 0.66 -15.28
C ASP A 46 1.64 2.07 -14.72
N PHE A 47 1.70 2.23 -13.40
CA PHE A 47 1.76 3.52 -12.73
C PHE A 47 2.72 3.50 -11.53
N LEU A 48 3.16 4.68 -11.11
CA LEU A 48 4.12 4.87 -10.03
C LEU A 48 3.85 6.18 -9.29
N VAL A 49 3.94 6.12 -7.96
CA VAL A 49 4.02 7.30 -7.09
C VAL A 49 5.44 7.34 -6.50
N LEU A 50 6.18 8.42 -6.75
CA LEU A 50 7.41 8.70 -6.00
C LEU A 50 6.99 9.41 -4.72
N THR A 51 7.30 8.83 -3.57
CA THR A 51 6.85 9.30 -2.26
C THR A 51 8.03 9.72 -1.41
N ASP A 52 8.92 10.56 -1.94
CA ASP A 52 10.10 11.00 -1.20
C ASP A 52 9.68 11.69 0.11
N HIS A 53 10.40 11.40 1.19
CA HIS A 53 10.11 11.96 2.51
C HIS A 53 9.98 13.49 2.50
N ASN A 54 8.81 14.02 2.85
CA ASN A 54 8.48 15.45 2.92
C ASN A 54 8.86 16.24 1.65
N HIS A 55 8.80 15.60 0.49
CA HIS A 55 9.11 16.23 -0.79
C HIS A 55 8.30 15.64 -1.94
N ARG A 56 7.54 16.52 -2.59
CA ARG A 56 6.75 16.19 -3.76
C ARG A 56 7.61 16.20 -5.04
N THR A 57 8.10 15.04 -5.43
CA THR A 57 8.88 14.87 -6.67
C THR A 57 7.98 14.82 -7.89
N LEU A 58 8.07 15.86 -8.73
CA LEU A 58 7.37 15.92 -10.01
C LEU A 58 8.29 15.48 -11.14
N LEU A 59 7.95 14.37 -11.78
CA LEU A 59 8.70 13.82 -12.90
C LEU A 59 7.79 13.64 -14.12
N GLU A 60 8.03 14.45 -15.16
CA GLU A 60 7.42 14.24 -16.47
C GLU A 60 8.17 13.17 -17.26
N TYR A 61 8.07 11.90 -16.81
CA TYR A 61 8.91 10.81 -17.34
C TYR A 61 8.73 10.55 -18.85
N ALA A 62 7.54 10.84 -19.39
CA ALA A 62 7.21 10.66 -20.80
C ALA A 62 7.46 11.92 -21.67
N ALA A 63 7.81 13.07 -21.08
CA ALA A 63 7.99 14.31 -21.83
C ALA A 63 9.10 14.17 -22.87
N GLY A 64 8.76 14.43 -24.14
CA GLY A 64 9.69 14.31 -25.28
C GLY A 64 9.98 12.87 -25.75
N GLN A 65 9.55 11.83 -25.04
CA GLN A 65 9.78 10.43 -25.42
C GLN A 65 8.53 9.83 -26.09
N ARG A 66 8.38 10.06 -27.40
CA ARG A 66 7.26 9.55 -28.24
C ARG A 66 6.95 8.05 -28.09
N ARG A 67 7.89 7.25 -27.57
CA ARG A 67 7.81 5.79 -27.52
C ARG A 67 7.36 5.23 -26.17
N PHE A 68 7.29 6.02 -25.10
CA PHE A 68 7.04 5.51 -23.75
C PHE A 68 5.95 6.31 -23.04
N ARG A 69 4.88 5.60 -22.63
CA ARG A 69 3.72 6.15 -21.91
C ARG A 69 3.56 5.59 -20.49
N LYS A 70 4.45 4.67 -20.08
CA LYS A 70 4.42 3.99 -18.77
C LYS A 70 5.76 4.14 -18.05
N PRO A 71 5.77 4.12 -16.70
CA PRO A 71 4.57 4.20 -15.87
C PRO A 71 3.91 5.58 -15.97
N LEU A 72 2.59 5.62 -15.77
CA LEU A 72 1.88 6.85 -15.43
C LEU A 72 2.44 7.35 -14.10
N MET A 73 2.96 8.58 -14.08
CA MET A 73 3.44 9.21 -12.86
C MET A 73 2.26 9.90 -12.16
N ILE A 74 2.02 9.53 -10.91
CA ILE A 74 1.05 10.19 -10.03
C ILE A 74 1.85 10.97 -8.98
N PRO A 75 1.59 12.28 -8.79
CA PRO A 75 2.30 13.06 -7.78
C PRO A 75 2.07 12.51 -6.38
N GLY A 76 3.09 12.51 -5.54
CA GLY A 76 2.95 12.15 -4.13
C GLY A 76 4.16 12.54 -3.30
N GLU A 77 4.06 12.25 -2.01
CA GLU A 77 5.15 12.29 -1.03
C GLU A 77 4.85 11.32 0.11
N GLU A 78 5.85 11.02 0.92
CA GLU A 78 5.63 10.46 2.25
C GLU A 78 5.74 11.58 3.29
N VAL A 79 4.63 11.92 3.94
CA VAL A 79 4.63 12.84 5.08
C VAL A 79 5.23 12.11 6.26
N SER A 80 6.43 12.52 6.68
CA SER A 80 7.26 11.79 7.62
C SER A 80 7.69 12.66 8.78
N LEU A 81 7.35 12.21 9.98
CA LEU A 81 7.76 12.84 11.22
C LEU A 81 7.87 11.82 12.36
N ARG A 82 8.40 12.28 13.50
CA ARG A 82 8.48 11.47 14.70
C ARG A 82 7.92 12.24 15.89
N VAL A 83 7.02 11.62 16.62
CA VAL A 83 6.43 12.17 17.86
C VAL A 83 7.06 11.54 19.10
N HIS A 84 6.63 11.96 20.29
CA HIS A 84 7.15 11.47 21.58
C HIS A 84 8.67 11.57 21.67
N ASN A 85 9.20 12.78 21.50
CA ASN A 85 10.64 13.07 21.50
C ASN A 85 11.44 12.20 20.52
N GLY A 86 10.86 11.91 19.36
CA GLY A 86 11.53 11.15 18.31
C GLY A 86 11.50 9.63 18.52
N THR A 87 10.67 9.09 19.40
CA THR A 87 10.62 7.63 19.62
C THR A 87 9.60 6.92 18.74
N LYS A 88 8.57 7.62 18.26
CA LYS A 88 7.48 7.05 17.46
C LYS A 88 7.47 7.65 16.06
N ALA A 89 7.74 6.83 15.03
CA ALA A 89 7.58 7.24 13.64
C ALA A 89 6.09 7.38 13.30
N VAL A 90 5.69 8.46 12.65
CA VAL A 90 4.36 8.62 12.06
C VAL A 90 4.54 9.00 10.61
N HIS A 91 4.18 8.09 9.72
CA HIS A 91 4.41 8.21 8.29
C HIS A 91 3.11 8.00 7.53
N LEU A 92 2.82 8.87 6.58
CA LEU A 92 1.64 8.76 5.72
C LEU A 92 2.00 8.98 4.26
N GLY A 93 1.55 8.09 3.38
CA GLY A 93 1.59 8.30 1.95
C GLY A 93 0.52 9.31 1.54
N ALA A 94 0.94 10.36 0.83
CA ALA A 94 0.06 11.38 0.29
C ALA A 94 0.04 11.22 -1.23
N ILE A 95 -0.96 10.53 -1.76
CA ILE A 95 -1.01 10.10 -3.16
C ILE A 95 -1.94 11.00 -3.96
N GLY A 96 -1.51 11.44 -5.14
CA GLY A 96 -2.28 12.29 -6.05
C GLY A 96 -2.45 13.74 -5.58
N ILE A 97 -1.65 14.19 -4.62
CA ILE A 97 -1.74 15.55 -4.05
C ILE A 97 -1.40 16.65 -5.08
N SER A 98 -2.11 17.78 -4.97
CA SER A 98 -1.94 18.95 -5.83
C SER A 98 -0.81 19.90 -5.37
N ARG A 99 -0.44 19.83 -4.08
CA ARG A 99 0.61 20.63 -3.43
C ARG A 99 1.33 19.79 -2.37
N LEU A 100 2.52 20.22 -1.97
CA LEU A 100 3.24 19.67 -0.82
C LEU A 100 2.39 19.79 0.46
N VAL A 101 2.48 18.80 1.33
CA VAL A 101 1.89 18.72 2.66
C VAL A 101 3.04 18.68 3.67
N GLU A 102 3.24 19.79 4.38
CA GLU A 102 4.24 19.82 5.45
C GLU A 102 3.78 18.96 6.63
N PRO A 103 4.68 18.20 7.27
CA PRO A 103 4.32 17.34 8.39
C PRO A 103 3.85 18.15 9.60
N ILE A 104 2.69 17.79 10.14
CA ILE A 104 2.08 18.43 11.31
C ILE A 104 2.34 17.55 12.54
N ASP A 105 3.16 18.00 13.48
CA ASP A 105 3.33 17.36 14.79
C ASP A 105 2.25 17.85 15.76
N ALA A 106 1.34 16.96 16.17
CA ALA A 106 0.30 17.24 17.15
C ALA A 106 0.54 16.51 18.48
N VAL A 107 1.81 16.34 18.83
CA VAL A 107 2.36 15.79 20.10
C VAL A 107 2.21 14.29 20.27
N ASP A 108 1.03 13.74 19.98
CA ASP A 108 0.71 12.32 20.16
C ASP A 108 0.32 11.64 18.84
N VAL A 109 0.34 10.30 18.79
CA VAL A 109 0.14 9.52 17.57
C VAL A 109 -1.21 9.79 16.91
N VAL A 110 -2.32 9.65 17.64
CA VAL A 110 -3.67 9.83 17.09
C VAL A 110 -3.91 11.24 16.54
N PRO A 111 -3.70 12.33 17.30
CA PRO A 111 -3.90 13.68 16.75
C PRO A 111 -2.94 13.99 15.61
N THR A 112 -1.72 13.44 15.63
CA THR A 112 -0.76 13.61 14.53
C THR A 112 -1.24 12.90 13.27
N LEU A 113 -1.68 11.65 13.37
CA LEU A 113 -2.29 10.93 12.25
C LEU A 113 -3.48 11.71 11.69
N GLN A 114 -4.41 12.14 12.55
CA GLN A 114 -5.61 12.86 12.11
C GLN A 114 -5.25 14.17 11.39
N ALA A 115 -4.37 15.00 11.96
CA ALA A 115 -4.00 16.27 11.37
C ALA A 115 -3.35 16.11 9.98
N ASN A 116 -2.50 15.11 9.81
CA ASN A 116 -1.85 14.86 8.52
C ASN A 116 -2.80 14.19 7.51
N VAL A 117 -3.71 13.31 7.95
CA VAL A 117 -4.79 12.79 7.09
C VAL A 117 -5.63 13.94 6.54
N ASP A 118 -6.06 14.86 7.41
CA ASP A 118 -6.87 16.02 7.01
C ASP A 118 -6.11 16.91 6.02
N ALA A 119 -4.83 17.19 6.27
CA ALA A 119 -4.00 18.01 5.40
C ALA A 119 -3.76 17.39 4.01
N ILE A 120 -3.65 16.05 3.93
CA ILE A 120 -3.54 15.30 2.67
C ILE A 120 -4.84 15.36 1.89
N ILE A 121 -5.99 15.18 2.55
CA ILE A 121 -7.31 15.29 1.93
C ILE A 121 -7.53 16.72 1.41
N GLU A 122 -7.15 17.73 2.17
CA GLU A 122 -7.22 19.13 1.75
C GLU A 122 -6.31 19.41 0.54
N ALA A 123 -5.21 18.66 0.39
CA ALA A 123 -4.35 18.70 -0.80
C ALA A 123 -4.98 18.04 -2.05
N GLY A 124 -6.16 17.42 -1.90
CA GLY A 124 -6.86 16.66 -2.93
C GLY A 124 -6.36 15.23 -3.09
N GLY A 125 -5.59 14.71 -2.14
CA GLY A 125 -4.97 13.39 -2.24
C GLY A 125 -5.66 12.28 -1.47
N ILE A 126 -5.17 11.06 -1.69
CA ILE A 126 -5.47 9.87 -0.90
C ILE A 126 -4.46 9.77 0.24
N ALA A 127 -4.95 9.67 1.46
CA ALA A 127 -4.14 9.43 2.65
C ALA A 127 -3.97 7.93 2.91
N ALA A 128 -2.72 7.45 2.89
CA ALA A 128 -2.33 6.09 3.24
C ALA A 128 -1.56 6.10 4.57
N ILE A 129 -1.98 5.29 5.55
CA ILE A 129 -1.20 5.08 6.77
C ILE A 129 -0.09 4.08 6.44
N ASN A 130 1.15 4.57 6.48
CA ASN A 130 2.31 3.77 6.11
C ASN A 130 2.86 3.04 7.32
N HIS A 131 3.30 1.81 7.06
CA HIS A 131 4.03 0.90 7.92
C HIS A 131 3.94 1.12 9.46
N PRO A 132 2.74 0.97 10.08
CA PRO A 132 2.53 1.32 11.50
C PRO A 132 3.44 0.57 12.50
N ASN A 133 3.90 -0.65 12.17
CA ASN A 133 4.87 -1.38 13.01
C ASN A 133 6.34 -1.06 12.70
N PHE A 134 6.67 -0.05 11.90
CA PHE A 134 8.05 0.40 11.79
C PHE A 134 8.54 0.86 13.18
N SER A 135 9.47 0.09 13.75
CA SER A 135 9.85 0.21 15.17
C SER A 135 8.69 0.12 16.18
N TRP A 136 7.63 -0.63 15.86
CA TRP A 136 6.42 -0.77 16.69
C TRP A 136 5.83 0.58 17.12
N ALA A 137 5.68 1.50 16.16
CA ALA A 137 5.27 2.86 16.44
C ALA A 137 3.84 2.92 16.99
N PHE A 138 2.88 2.31 16.31
CA PHE A 138 1.47 2.28 16.74
C PHE A 138 0.75 1.10 16.07
N ASP A 139 -0.49 0.84 16.49
CA ASP A 139 -1.26 -0.29 15.96
C ASP A 139 -2.76 0.04 15.84
N HIS A 140 -3.59 -0.99 15.73
CA HIS A 140 -5.05 -0.87 15.65
C HIS A 140 -5.67 0.03 16.73
N VAL A 141 -5.07 0.15 17.93
CA VAL A 141 -5.60 1.00 19.01
C VAL A 141 -5.63 2.45 18.58
N GLU A 142 -4.54 2.98 18.02
CA GLU A 142 -4.48 4.35 17.53
C GLU A 142 -5.21 4.50 16.20
N ILE A 143 -5.01 3.57 15.26
CA ILE A 143 -5.56 3.67 13.89
C ILE A 143 -7.10 3.72 13.91
N SER A 144 -7.76 2.93 14.78
CA SER A 144 -9.23 2.89 14.87
C SER A 144 -9.86 4.19 15.35
N GLN A 145 -9.06 5.14 15.85
CA GLN A 145 -9.51 6.47 16.29
C GLN A 145 -9.40 7.54 15.19
N VAL A 146 -8.64 7.26 14.13
CA VAL A 146 -8.43 8.18 13.00
C VAL A 146 -9.56 8.03 11.99
N ARG A 147 -9.96 9.12 11.33
CA ARG A 147 -11.00 9.15 10.30
C ARG A 147 -10.47 9.79 9.02
N GLY A 148 -10.97 9.34 7.88
CA GLY A 148 -10.63 9.89 6.55
C GLY A 148 -9.41 9.24 5.87
N ALA A 149 -8.61 8.46 6.58
CA ALA A 149 -7.57 7.65 5.94
C ALA A 149 -8.23 6.63 5.00
N HIS A 150 -7.72 6.54 3.77
CA HIS A 150 -8.30 5.70 2.73
C HIS A 150 -7.63 4.32 2.71
N LEU A 151 -6.31 4.32 2.91
CA LEU A 151 -5.45 3.16 2.74
C LEU A 151 -4.65 2.89 4.03
N LEU A 152 -4.36 1.62 4.29
CA LEU A 152 -3.46 1.15 5.34
C LEU A 152 -2.49 0.16 4.69
N GLU A 153 -1.19 0.36 4.86
CA GLU A 153 -0.23 -0.67 4.48
C GLU A 153 -0.47 -1.93 5.30
N ILE A 154 -0.73 -3.03 4.60
CA ILE A 154 -0.87 -4.40 5.15
C ILE A 154 0.33 -5.28 4.79
N TYR A 155 1.23 -4.76 3.96
CA TYR A 155 2.56 -5.29 3.70
C TYR A 155 3.47 -4.15 3.26
N ASN A 156 4.70 -4.15 3.74
CA ASN A 156 5.75 -3.22 3.31
C ASN A 156 7.06 -3.98 3.10
N GLY A 157 7.69 -3.78 1.95
CA GLY A 157 8.89 -4.51 1.53
C GLY A 157 10.19 -4.06 2.19
N HIS A 158 10.18 -3.00 3.00
CA HIS A 158 11.36 -2.48 3.68
C HIS A 158 11.82 -3.47 4.77
N PRO A 159 13.08 -3.92 4.76
CA PRO A 159 13.55 -5.04 5.60
C PRO A 159 13.59 -4.74 7.10
N GLN A 160 13.48 -3.47 7.49
CA GLN A 160 13.42 -3.04 8.90
C GLN A 160 11.99 -2.87 9.43
N VAL A 161 10.97 -3.12 8.60
CA VAL A 161 9.57 -3.04 9.00
C VAL A 161 9.11 -4.37 9.58
N ASN A 162 8.46 -4.33 10.75
CA ASN A 162 7.96 -5.53 11.43
C ASN A 162 6.60 -5.96 10.87
N VAL A 163 6.58 -6.44 9.63
CA VAL A 163 5.36 -6.87 8.92
C VAL A 163 4.66 -8.01 9.66
N TYR A 164 5.44 -8.98 10.12
CA TYR A 164 4.94 -10.15 10.84
C TYR A 164 4.87 -9.87 12.35
N GLY A 165 3.81 -10.39 12.97
CA GLY A 165 3.61 -10.32 14.41
C GLY A 165 4.55 -11.29 15.14
N ALA A 166 5.10 -10.85 16.27
CA ALA A 166 5.94 -11.66 17.14
C ALA A 166 6.00 -11.04 18.54
N GLY A 167 6.36 -11.83 19.55
CA GLY A 167 6.56 -11.32 20.92
C GLY A 167 5.31 -10.69 21.55
N GLY A 168 4.11 -11.13 21.14
CA GLY A 168 2.83 -10.57 21.59
C GLY A 168 2.37 -9.30 20.87
N LYS A 169 3.11 -8.86 19.83
CA LYS A 169 2.69 -7.77 18.94
C LYS A 169 1.96 -8.31 17.70
N PRO A 170 0.90 -7.64 17.23
CA PRO A 170 0.14 -8.08 16.07
C PRO A 170 0.92 -7.87 14.76
N SER A 171 0.67 -8.77 13.80
CA SER A 171 1.04 -8.60 12.39
C SER A 171 0.22 -7.51 11.72
N TYR A 172 0.61 -7.13 10.51
CA TYR A 172 -0.13 -6.15 9.70
C TYR A 172 -1.55 -6.60 9.39
N GLU A 173 -1.74 -7.88 9.03
CA GLU A 173 -3.09 -8.42 8.80
C GLU A 173 -3.93 -8.40 10.07
N GLU A 174 -3.36 -8.76 11.23
CA GLU A 174 -4.09 -8.69 12.51
C GLU A 174 -4.43 -7.24 12.91
N ILE A 175 -3.54 -6.28 12.63
CA ILE A 175 -3.84 -4.85 12.82
C ILE A 175 -5.01 -4.45 11.92
N TRP A 176 -4.94 -4.79 10.64
CA TRP A 176 -5.98 -4.44 9.68
C TRP A 176 -7.33 -5.05 10.07
N ASP A 177 -7.36 -6.33 10.41
CA ASP A 177 -8.59 -7.01 10.84
C ASP A 177 -9.21 -6.37 12.07
N LYS A 178 -8.40 -5.97 13.06
CA LYS A 178 -8.92 -5.29 14.25
C LYS A 178 -9.43 -3.89 13.95
N VAL A 179 -8.80 -3.17 13.01
CA VAL A 179 -9.31 -1.87 12.54
C VAL A 179 -10.66 -2.05 11.83
N LEU A 180 -10.76 -3.00 10.89
CA LEU A 180 -12.01 -3.32 10.20
C LEU A 180 -13.12 -3.75 11.18
N SER A 181 -12.76 -4.55 12.19
CA SER A 181 -13.69 -5.06 13.21
C SER A 181 -14.22 -3.99 14.16
N SER A 182 -13.52 -2.85 14.26
CA SER A 182 -14.01 -1.65 14.97
C SER A 182 -15.13 -0.92 14.20
N GLY A 183 -15.42 -1.34 12.98
CA GLY A 183 -16.38 -0.70 12.08
C GLY A 183 -15.77 0.44 11.26
N LEU A 184 -14.43 0.60 11.26
CA LEU A 184 -13.74 1.58 10.43
C LEU A 184 -13.38 0.97 9.06
N PRO A 185 -14.05 1.38 7.96
CA PRO A 185 -13.68 0.93 6.63
C PRO A 185 -12.36 1.58 6.20
N ILE A 186 -11.37 0.75 5.86
CA ILE A 186 -10.08 1.19 5.31
C ILE A 186 -9.51 0.11 4.39
N TRP A 187 -8.96 0.50 3.25
CA TRP A 187 -8.43 -0.44 2.26
C TRP A 187 -7.00 -0.86 2.58
N GLY A 188 -6.68 -2.12 2.34
CA GLY A 188 -5.34 -2.69 2.58
C GLY A 188 -4.47 -2.62 1.33
N VAL A 189 -3.26 -2.08 1.44
CA VAL A 189 -2.28 -1.99 0.34
C VAL A 189 -0.97 -2.72 0.66
N ALA A 190 -0.29 -3.21 -0.38
CA ALA A 190 1.06 -3.73 -0.29
C ALA A 190 2.00 -2.84 -1.10
N THR A 191 3.16 -2.54 -0.55
CA THR A 191 4.17 -1.68 -1.18
C THR A 191 5.57 -2.25 -0.95
N ASP A 192 6.56 -1.74 -1.68
CA ASP A 192 7.96 -2.15 -1.46
C ASP A 192 8.78 -1.16 -0.61
N ASP A 193 8.37 0.11 -0.54
CA ASP A 193 9.07 1.17 0.21
C ASP A 193 10.58 1.18 -0.08
N SER A 194 10.86 1.05 -1.37
CA SER A 194 12.22 0.86 -1.86
C SER A 194 13.01 2.16 -1.89
N HIS A 195 14.29 2.03 -1.58
CA HIS A 195 15.24 3.15 -1.54
C HIS A 195 16.50 2.85 -2.38
N GLN A 196 16.76 1.57 -2.66
CA GLN A 196 18.03 1.11 -3.21
C GLN A 196 17.86 0.39 -4.56
N PHE A 197 18.36 1.02 -5.62
CA PHE A 197 18.26 0.56 -7.01
C PHE A 197 19.63 0.28 -7.65
N LYS A 198 20.73 0.55 -6.95
CA LYS A 198 22.11 0.26 -7.41
C LYS A 198 22.64 -1.02 -6.80
N GLY A 199 23.61 -1.66 -7.43
CA GLY A 199 24.28 -2.86 -6.90
C GLY A 199 23.40 -4.12 -6.89
N GLU A 200 23.82 -5.14 -6.15
CA GLU A 200 23.11 -6.43 -6.07
C GLU A 200 21.94 -6.38 -5.08
N PHE A 201 20.77 -6.87 -5.48
CA PHE A 201 19.62 -6.99 -4.59
C PHE A 201 19.78 -8.18 -3.64
N SER A 202 19.40 -7.99 -2.37
CA SER A 202 19.46 -9.03 -1.35
C SER A 202 18.40 -8.85 -0.26
N PRO A 203 18.05 -9.88 0.52
CA PRO A 203 17.02 -9.78 1.55
C PRO A 203 17.21 -8.60 2.53
N ALA A 204 18.46 -8.30 2.92
CA ALA A 204 18.78 -7.22 3.84
C ALA A 204 18.75 -5.81 3.23
N ARG A 205 18.62 -5.69 1.91
CA ARG A 205 18.57 -4.40 1.21
C ARG A 205 17.15 -3.90 1.03
N ILE A 206 17.04 -2.59 0.82
CA ILE A 206 15.78 -1.86 0.64
C ILE A 206 15.40 -1.86 -0.85
N ASN A 207 15.25 -3.06 -1.42
CA ASN A 207 15.09 -3.27 -2.86
C ASN A 207 13.64 -3.04 -3.33
N PRO A 208 13.45 -2.68 -4.60
CA PRO A 208 12.13 -2.63 -5.23
C PRO A 208 11.54 -4.02 -5.54
N GLY A 209 10.26 -4.05 -5.86
CA GLY A 209 9.57 -5.23 -6.40
C GLY A 209 9.04 -6.21 -5.36
N ARG A 210 8.84 -5.77 -4.13
CA ARG A 210 8.39 -6.63 -3.01
C ARG A 210 6.89 -6.56 -2.72
N GLY A 211 6.23 -5.46 -3.06
CA GLY A 211 4.79 -5.27 -2.88
C GLY A 211 4.24 -4.26 -3.88
N TRP A 212 2.99 -4.44 -4.29
CA TRP A 212 2.28 -3.54 -5.19
C TRP A 212 0.76 -3.70 -5.08
N VAL A 213 0.03 -2.80 -5.73
CA VAL A 213 -1.40 -2.89 -5.95
C VAL A 213 -1.70 -3.21 -7.41
N MET A 214 -2.82 -3.88 -7.63
CA MET A 214 -3.40 -4.18 -8.94
C MET A 214 -4.75 -3.50 -9.01
N VAL A 215 -4.82 -2.34 -9.66
CA VAL A 215 -6.02 -1.48 -9.70
C VAL A 215 -6.86 -1.81 -10.92
N ARG A 216 -8.15 -2.07 -10.73
CA ARG A 216 -9.11 -2.24 -11.82
C ARG A 216 -9.67 -0.87 -12.20
N ALA A 217 -9.35 -0.39 -13.39
CA ALA A 217 -9.80 0.91 -13.87
C ALA A 217 -10.15 0.88 -15.36
N ASP A 218 -10.95 1.84 -15.82
CA ASP A 218 -11.35 1.95 -17.24
C ASP A 218 -10.24 2.49 -18.15
N GLY A 219 -9.26 3.20 -17.57
CA GLY A 219 -8.13 3.79 -18.27
C GLY A 219 -6.88 3.87 -17.41
N LEU A 220 -5.74 4.12 -18.07
CA LEU A 220 -4.47 4.43 -17.43
C LEU A 220 -4.23 5.94 -17.47
N ASP A 221 -4.95 6.64 -16.60
CA ASP A 221 -4.85 8.05 -16.32
C ASP A 221 -5.03 8.27 -14.81
N GLN A 222 -4.64 9.45 -14.31
CA GLN A 222 -4.60 9.72 -12.88
C GLN A 222 -5.98 9.54 -12.25
N ASP A 223 -7.02 10.15 -12.83
CA ASP A 223 -8.37 10.11 -12.29
C ASP A 223 -8.88 8.67 -12.18
N SER A 224 -8.74 7.87 -13.24
CA SER A 224 -9.17 6.47 -13.25
C SER A 224 -8.43 5.60 -12.20
N ILE A 225 -7.13 5.81 -12.00
CA ILE A 225 -6.34 5.06 -11.01
C ILE A 225 -6.69 5.51 -9.60
N MET A 226 -6.84 6.82 -9.37
CA MET A 226 -7.20 7.40 -8.08
C MET A 226 -8.60 6.94 -7.65
N ASP A 227 -9.57 6.97 -8.55
CA ASP A 227 -10.93 6.47 -8.30
C ASP A 227 -10.91 4.99 -7.91
N GLY A 228 -10.11 4.18 -8.59
CA GLY A 228 -9.96 2.76 -8.28
C GLY A 228 -9.38 2.51 -6.88
N LEU A 229 -8.38 3.31 -6.48
CA LEU A 229 -7.80 3.26 -5.13
C LEU A 229 -8.79 3.73 -4.05
N GLN A 230 -9.53 4.83 -4.29
CA GLN A 230 -10.50 5.36 -3.33
C GLN A 230 -11.70 4.43 -3.13
N SER A 231 -12.16 3.78 -4.21
CA SER A 231 -13.33 2.90 -4.20
C SER A 231 -13.03 1.44 -3.85
N GLY A 232 -11.77 1.10 -3.54
CA GLY A 232 -11.38 -0.27 -3.19
C GLY A 232 -11.41 -1.24 -4.39
N GLN A 233 -11.41 -0.74 -5.62
CA GLN A 233 -11.41 -1.52 -6.86
C GLN A 233 -10.00 -2.01 -7.20
N PHE A 234 -9.34 -2.66 -6.24
CA PHE A 234 -7.99 -3.16 -6.40
C PHE A 234 -7.74 -4.38 -5.50
N TYR A 235 -6.64 -5.09 -5.73
CA TYR A 235 -6.09 -6.03 -4.75
C TYR A 235 -4.61 -5.76 -4.51
N ALA A 236 -4.13 -6.07 -3.32
CA ALA A 236 -2.71 -5.96 -2.97
C ALA A 236 -1.97 -7.27 -3.26
N SER A 237 -0.68 -7.22 -3.61
CA SER A 237 0.08 -8.41 -3.96
C SER A 237 1.58 -8.28 -3.68
N THR A 238 2.20 -9.40 -3.35
CA THR A 238 3.67 -9.59 -3.29
C THR A 238 4.16 -10.62 -4.31
N GLY A 239 3.32 -11.00 -5.28
CA GLY A 239 3.68 -11.98 -6.32
C GLY A 239 2.51 -12.76 -6.90
N VAL A 240 1.39 -12.87 -6.17
CA VAL A 240 0.20 -13.61 -6.62
C VAL A 240 -0.64 -12.73 -7.55
N THR A 241 -1.05 -13.28 -8.70
CA THR A 241 -1.89 -12.59 -9.67
C THR A 241 -3.29 -13.19 -9.70
N LEU A 242 -4.31 -12.32 -9.66
CA LEU A 242 -5.73 -12.68 -9.70
C LEU A 242 -6.33 -12.21 -11.04
N PRO A 243 -6.22 -13.00 -12.13
CA PRO A 243 -6.78 -12.61 -13.42
C PRO A 243 -8.30 -12.40 -13.39
N GLU A 244 -9.00 -13.10 -12.49
CA GLU A 244 -10.42 -12.91 -12.23
C GLU A 244 -10.65 -12.67 -10.75
N LEU A 245 -11.29 -11.56 -10.44
CA LEU A 245 -11.75 -11.21 -9.10
C LEU A 245 -13.11 -10.54 -9.22
N GLN A 246 -14.12 -11.18 -8.64
CA GLN A 246 -15.45 -10.65 -8.43
C GLN A 246 -15.68 -10.56 -6.93
N GLN A 247 -16.00 -9.36 -6.46
CA GLN A 247 -16.25 -9.09 -5.04
C GLN A 247 -17.45 -8.15 -4.91
N GLY A 248 -18.31 -8.42 -3.95
CA GLY A 248 -19.48 -7.62 -3.62
C GLY A 248 -20.30 -8.28 -2.51
N PRO A 249 -21.47 -7.74 -2.17
CA PRO A 249 -22.30 -8.24 -1.06
C PRO A 249 -22.68 -9.71 -1.18
N GLU A 250 -22.78 -10.24 -2.41
CA GLU A 250 -23.11 -11.65 -2.68
C GLU A 250 -21.93 -12.61 -2.41
N GLY A 251 -20.70 -12.10 -2.30
CA GLY A 251 -19.52 -12.93 -2.06
C GLY A 251 -18.25 -12.47 -2.77
N ILE A 252 -17.21 -13.28 -2.60
CA ILE A 252 -15.94 -13.17 -3.31
C ILE A 252 -15.74 -14.44 -4.13
N LYS A 253 -15.45 -14.28 -5.42
CA LYS A 253 -14.99 -15.33 -6.32
C LYS A 253 -13.71 -14.90 -7.01
N LEU A 254 -12.68 -15.74 -6.94
CA LEU A 254 -11.38 -15.46 -7.52
C LEU A 254 -10.79 -16.65 -8.26
N ARG A 255 -9.98 -16.35 -9.27
CA ARG A 255 -9.08 -17.28 -9.94
C ARG A 255 -7.65 -16.78 -9.82
N ILE A 256 -6.73 -17.68 -9.50
CA ILE A 256 -5.31 -17.42 -9.35
C ILE A 256 -4.61 -17.82 -10.65
N ALA A 257 -3.68 -16.99 -11.12
CA ALA A 257 -2.77 -17.39 -12.20
C ALA A 257 -1.74 -18.37 -11.64
N GLU A 258 -1.74 -19.61 -12.14
CA GLU A 258 -0.77 -20.62 -11.79
C GLU A 258 0.64 -20.21 -12.22
N ASP A 259 1.63 -20.50 -11.38
CA ASP A 259 3.05 -20.25 -11.63
C ASP A 259 3.83 -21.49 -11.16
N GLY A 260 4.46 -22.18 -12.11
CA GLY A 260 5.20 -23.41 -11.86
C GLY A 260 4.37 -24.50 -11.16
N ASP A 261 4.98 -25.15 -10.17
CA ASP A 261 4.40 -26.18 -9.32
C ASP A 261 3.99 -25.65 -7.93
N PHE A 262 3.89 -24.31 -7.78
CA PHE A 262 3.53 -23.72 -6.51
C PHE A 262 2.09 -24.03 -6.12
N MET A 263 1.87 -24.17 -4.81
CA MET A 263 0.55 -24.47 -4.26
C MET A 263 -0.03 -23.23 -3.59
N TYR A 264 -1.36 -23.11 -3.67
CA TYR A 264 -2.09 -21.93 -3.23
C TYR A 264 -3.14 -22.29 -2.19
N THR A 265 -3.26 -21.44 -1.19
CA THR A 265 -4.34 -21.49 -0.18
C THR A 265 -5.03 -20.15 -0.14
N THR A 266 -6.34 -20.14 -0.33
CA THR A 266 -7.20 -18.97 -0.11
C THR A 266 -7.89 -19.11 1.25
N ARG A 267 -7.72 -18.11 2.12
CA ARG A 267 -8.46 -17.97 3.37
C ARG A 267 -9.45 -16.83 3.23
N PHE A 268 -10.73 -17.12 3.46
CA PHE A 268 -11.75 -16.10 3.66
C PHE A 268 -11.78 -15.76 5.15
N VAL A 269 -11.69 -14.47 5.45
CA VAL A 269 -11.49 -13.92 6.79
C VAL A 269 -12.63 -12.95 7.08
N GLY A 270 -13.20 -13.04 8.28
CA GLY A 270 -14.22 -12.11 8.77
C GLY A 270 -13.76 -11.39 10.03
N LYS A 271 -14.74 -10.91 10.80
CA LYS A 271 -14.51 -10.15 12.03
C LYS A 271 -13.45 -10.77 12.95
N ASP A 272 -12.61 -9.92 13.50
CA ASP A 272 -11.48 -10.20 14.40
C ASP A 272 -10.45 -11.17 13.80
N GLY A 273 -10.35 -11.24 12.47
CA GLY A 273 -9.42 -12.15 11.78
C GLY A 273 -9.89 -13.61 11.76
N VAL A 274 -11.15 -13.88 12.10
CA VAL A 274 -11.69 -15.25 12.12
C VAL A 274 -11.70 -15.84 10.71
N THR A 275 -11.11 -17.03 10.56
CA THR A 275 -11.17 -17.78 9.31
C THR A 275 -12.57 -18.35 9.10
N LEU A 276 -13.27 -17.88 8.07
CA LEU A 276 -14.60 -18.30 7.67
C LEU A 276 -14.57 -19.55 6.79
N LYS A 277 -13.60 -19.63 5.87
CA LYS A 277 -13.42 -20.74 4.93
C LYS A 277 -11.98 -20.81 4.45
N VAL A 278 -11.49 -22.02 4.21
CA VAL A 278 -10.20 -22.29 3.57
C VAL A 278 -10.43 -23.09 2.30
N VAL A 279 -9.79 -22.68 1.20
CA VAL A 279 -9.84 -23.37 -0.09
C VAL A 279 -8.42 -23.59 -0.59
N PHE A 280 -8.12 -24.79 -1.07
CA PHE A 280 -6.85 -25.15 -1.68
C PHE A 280 -7.02 -25.24 -3.19
N GLY A 281 -6.08 -24.69 -3.95
CA GLY A 281 -6.09 -24.70 -5.42
C GLY A 281 -6.21 -23.31 -6.03
N LEU A 282 -6.49 -23.27 -7.33
CA LEU A 282 -6.43 -22.07 -8.17
C LEU A 282 -7.74 -21.27 -8.22
N GLU A 283 -8.85 -21.83 -7.72
CA GLU A 283 -10.16 -21.20 -7.71
C GLU A 283 -10.74 -21.24 -6.30
N ALA A 284 -11.31 -20.11 -5.86
CA ALA A 284 -11.94 -20.02 -4.54
C ALA A 284 -13.18 -19.13 -4.59
N GLU A 285 -14.19 -19.53 -3.82
CA GLU A 285 -15.44 -18.80 -3.69
C GLU A 285 -15.96 -18.83 -2.25
N TYR A 286 -16.50 -17.72 -1.78
CA TYR A 286 -17.20 -17.58 -0.50
C TYR A 286 -18.46 -16.72 -0.68
N GLN A 287 -19.56 -17.21 -0.12
CA GLN A 287 -20.83 -16.50 -0.01
C GLN A 287 -21.08 -16.20 1.47
N PRO A 288 -21.40 -14.95 1.83
CA PRO A 288 -21.61 -14.57 3.22
C PRO A 288 -22.97 -15.06 3.74
N ARG A 289 -23.06 -15.20 5.06
CA ARG A 289 -24.31 -15.50 5.79
C ARG A 289 -25.09 -14.24 6.14
N GLY A 290 -24.45 -13.08 6.15
CA GLY A 290 -25.04 -11.79 6.50
C GLY A 290 -24.66 -11.28 7.89
N ASP A 291 -24.03 -12.10 8.72
CA ASP A 291 -23.68 -11.78 10.12
C ASP A 291 -22.20 -11.50 10.35
N GLU A 292 -21.38 -11.53 9.30
CA GLU A 292 -19.92 -11.41 9.40
C GLU A 292 -19.43 -9.99 9.73
N GLY A 293 -20.24 -8.96 9.47
CA GLY A 293 -19.85 -7.54 9.51
C GLY A 293 -18.98 -7.13 8.32
N TYR A 294 -17.88 -7.85 8.09
CA TYR A 294 -17.12 -7.80 6.85
C TYR A 294 -16.55 -9.17 6.51
N PHE A 295 -16.16 -9.35 5.25
CA PHE A 295 -15.34 -10.47 4.83
C PHE A 295 -14.33 -10.06 3.76
N ARG A 296 -13.15 -10.70 3.76
CA ARG A 296 -12.06 -10.50 2.78
C ARG A 296 -11.40 -11.84 2.47
N ALA A 297 -10.52 -11.87 1.46
CA ALA A 297 -9.72 -13.04 1.16
C ALA A 297 -8.22 -12.73 1.18
N THR A 298 -7.43 -13.64 1.77
CA THR A 298 -5.97 -13.71 1.63
C THR A 298 -5.62 -14.96 0.84
N VAL A 299 -4.83 -14.81 -0.21
CA VAL A 299 -4.22 -15.92 -0.95
C VAL A 299 -2.75 -15.99 -0.55
N THR A 300 -2.29 -17.19 -0.16
CA THR A 300 -0.87 -17.46 0.13
C THR A 300 -0.33 -18.52 -0.82
N CYS A 301 0.87 -18.31 -1.35
CA CYS A 301 1.60 -19.21 -2.23
C CYS A 301 2.78 -19.86 -1.50
N THR A 302 3.14 -21.11 -1.86
CA THR A 302 4.30 -21.80 -1.27
C THR A 302 5.65 -21.13 -1.55
N ASN A 303 5.73 -20.24 -2.54
CA ASN A 303 6.93 -19.44 -2.81
C ASN A 303 7.08 -18.21 -1.89
N GLY A 304 6.13 -17.98 -0.96
CA GLY A 304 6.10 -16.84 -0.04
C GLY A 304 5.31 -15.63 -0.56
N GLY A 305 4.88 -15.64 -1.82
CA GLY A 305 4.00 -14.62 -2.39
C GLY A 305 2.59 -14.67 -1.81
N SER A 306 1.93 -13.52 -1.75
CA SER A 306 0.55 -13.39 -1.27
C SER A 306 -0.25 -12.39 -2.12
N ALA A 307 -1.58 -12.46 -2.01
CA ALA A 307 -2.49 -11.43 -2.48
C ALA A 307 -3.64 -11.23 -1.48
N TRP A 308 -4.14 -10.00 -1.37
CA TRP A 308 -5.24 -9.64 -0.47
C TRP A 308 -6.31 -8.88 -1.24
N THR A 309 -7.56 -9.35 -1.14
CA THR A 309 -8.73 -8.61 -1.66
C THR A 309 -9.13 -7.53 -0.66
N GLN A 310 -9.86 -6.51 -1.12
CA GLN A 310 -10.46 -5.54 -0.20
C GLN A 310 -11.63 -6.17 0.59
N PRO A 311 -11.90 -5.69 1.81
CA PRO A 311 -13.03 -6.12 2.61
C PRO A 311 -14.36 -5.71 1.95
N VAL A 312 -15.30 -6.64 1.93
CA VAL A 312 -16.70 -6.35 1.64
C VAL A 312 -17.40 -6.19 2.98
N PHE A 313 -17.88 -4.98 3.26
CA PHE A 313 -18.72 -4.70 4.42
C PHE A 313 -20.17 -5.07 4.11
N LEU A 314 -20.82 -5.71 5.08
CA LEU A 314 -22.24 -6.04 5.03
C LEU A 314 -23.02 -5.02 5.85
N SER A 315 -24.15 -4.58 5.29
CA SER A 315 -25.10 -3.65 5.92
C SER A 315 -26.02 -4.33 6.91
#